data_AF-A0A3C0HI77-F1
#
_entry.id   AF-A0A3C0HI77-F1
#
_cell.length_a   1.000
_cell.length_b   1.000
_cell.length_c   1.000
_cell.angle_alpha   90.00
_cell.angle_beta   90.00
_cell.angle_gamma   90.00
#
_symmetry.space_group_name_H-M   'P 1'
#
loop_
_entity.id
_entity.type
_entity.pdbx_description
1 polymer ?
#
loop_
_entity_poly.entity_id
_entity_poly.type
_entity_poly.pdbx_seq_one_letter_code
_entity_poly.pdbx_strand_id
1 'polypeptide(L)'
;MVLPWVGAAFALAFVLSFYRLLRGPALVDRVLALDTLYVNALALLIVVGIALGDAVYFEAALLIAVFGFVGTVAAARYVDRGSIVE
;
A
#
# COMPACT_ATOMS: atom_id res chain seq x y z
N MET A 1 -9.20 -21.24 -10.46
CA MET A 1 -10.19 -20.39 -11.17
C MET A 1 -10.50 -19.07 -10.47
N VAL A 2 -10.31 -18.94 -9.14
CA VAL A 2 -10.63 -17.71 -8.39
C VAL A 2 -9.55 -16.61 -8.46
N LEU A 3 -8.29 -16.98 -8.71
CA LEU A 3 -7.14 -16.09 -8.69
C LEU A 3 -7.25 -14.82 -9.57
N PRO A 4 -7.74 -14.87 -10.84
CA PRO A 4 -7.85 -13.67 -11.67
C PRO A 4 -8.88 -12.66 -11.12
N TRP A 5 -9.97 -13.15 -10.50
CA TRP A 5 -10.98 -12.29 -9.88
C TRP A 5 -10.42 -11.55 -8.65
N VAL A 6 -9.62 -12.24 -7.85
CA VAL A 6 -8.92 -11.65 -6.70
C VAL A 6 -7.92 -10.58 -7.18
N GLY A 7 -7.12 -10.89 -8.21
CA GLY A 7 -6.18 -9.94 -8.80
C GLY A 7 -6.88 -8.69 -9.36
N ALA A 8 -8.01 -8.86 -10.06
CA ALA A 8 -8.80 -7.75 -10.58
C ALA A 8 -9.37 -6.85 -9.48
N ALA A 9 -9.86 -7.45 -8.38
CA ALA A 9 -10.38 -6.70 -7.23
C ALA A 9 -9.28 -5.86 -6.56
N PHE A 10 -8.09 -6.44 -6.32
CA PHE A 10 -6.95 -5.70 -5.76
C PHE A 10 -6.39 -4.66 -6.72
N ALA A 11 -6.39 -4.91 -8.03
CA ALA A 11 -5.98 -3.91 -9.02
C ALA A 11 -6.94 -2.70 -9.03
N LEU A 12 -8.24 -2.96 -8.95
CA LEU A 12 -9.23 -1.89 -8.82
C LEU A 12 -9.04 -1.10 -7.51
N ALA A 13 -8.87 -1.81 -6.38
CA ALA A 13 -8.60 -1.19 -5.09
C ALA A 13 -7.32 -0.34 -5.13
N PHE A 14 -6.26 -0.82 -5.79
CA PHE A 14 -5.01 -0.08 -5.98
C PHE A 14 -5.24 1.24 -6.72
N VAL A 15 -5.99 1.22 -7.83
CA VAL A 15 -6.31 2.43 -8.60
C VAL A 15 -7.15 3.41 -7.78
N LEU A 16 -8.13 2.93 -7.02
CA LEU A 16 -8.97 3.77 -6.16
C LEU A 16 -8.15 4.40 -5.02
N SER A 17 -7.27 3.63 -4.37
CA SER A 17 -6.35 4.15 -3.35
C SER A 17 -5.36 5.16 -3.94
N PHE A 18 -4.87 4.92 -5.15
CA PHE A 18 -3.99 5.85 -5.85
C PHE A 18 -4.70 7.18 -6.15
N TYR A 19 -5.94 7.12 -6.61
CA TYR A 19 -6.75 8.32 -6.82
C TYR A 19 -6.97 9.09 -5.50
N ARG A 20 -7.24 8.39 -4.39
CA ARG A 20 -7.39 9.02 -3.06
C ARG A 20 -6.08 9.62 -2.55
N LEU A 21 -4.94 9.00 -2.84
CA LEU A 21 -3.62 9.54 -2.51
C LEU A 21 -3.37 10.90 -3.18
N LEU A 22 -3.76 11.04 -4.46
CA LEU A 22 -3.57 12.29 -5.22
C LEU A 22 -4.58 13.39 -4.82
N ARG A 23 -5.84 13.04 -4.57
CA ARG A 23 -6.92 14.02 -4.27
C ARG A 23 -7.26 14.17 -2.79
N GLY A 24 -6.53 13.52 -1.88
CA GLY A 24 -6.78 13.63 -0.44
C GLY A 24 -6.72 15.09 0.05
N PRO A 25 -7.73 15.59 0.78
CA PRO A 25 -7.78 16.98 1.24
C PRO A 25 -6.81 17.22 2.40
N ALA A 26 -6.72 16.30 3.36
CA ALA A 26 -5.79 16.38 4.48
C ALA A 26 -4.52 15.56 4.22
N LEU A 27 -3.41 15.97 4.85
CA LEU A 27 -2.14 15.22 4.77
C LEU A 27 -2.30 13.81 5.36
N VAL A 28 -3.06 13.68 6.45
CA VAL A 28 -3.39 12.38 7.07
C VAL A 28 -4.15 11.48 6.10
N ASP A 29 -5.11 11.99 5.33
CA ASP A 29 -5.84 11.19 4.34
C ASP A 29 -4.92 10.62 3.27
N ARG A 30 -3.91 11.40 2.85
CA ARG A 30 -2.91 10.96 1.87
C ARG A 30 -1.99 9.89 2.47
N VAL A 31 -1.57 10.05 3.72
CA VAL A 31 -0.74 9.04 4.40
C VAL A 31 -1.49 7.72 4.56
N LEU A 32 -2.77 7.76 4.95
CA LEU A 32 -3.62 6.57 5.04
C LEU A 32 -3.87 5.93 3.66
N ALA A 33 -4.05 6.75 2.62
CA ALA A 33 -4.17 6.26 1.25
C ALA A 33 -2.88 5.58 0.76
N LEU A 34 -1.71 6.11 1.13
CA LEU A 34 -0.40 5.53 0.83
C LEU A 34 -0.21 4.18 1.52
N ASP A 35 -0.56 4.08 2.81
CA ASP A 35 -0.53 2.82 3.57
C ASP A 35 -1.41 1.75 2.91
N THR A 36 -2.63 2.12 2.54
CA THR A 36 -3.55 1.23 1.82
C THR A 36 -2.99 0.81 0.45
N LEU A 37 -2.29 1.70 -0.24
CA LEU A 37 -1.65 1.42 -1.52
C LEU A 37 -0.54 0.36 -1.39
N TYR A 38 0.27 0.42 -0.32
CA TYR A 38 1.28 -0.60 -0.03
C TYR A 38 0.66 -1.98 0.21
N VAL A 39 -0.44 -2.05 0.96
CA VAL A 39 -1.15 -3.31 1.21
C VAL A 39 -1.74 -3.89 -0.08
N ASN A 40 -2.31 -3.04 -0.94
CA ASN A 40 -2.81 -3.48 -2.26
C ASN A 40 -1.66 -3.99 -3.16
N ALA A 41 -0.50 -3.32 -3.14
CA ALA A 41 0.69 -3.78 -3.89
C ALA A 41 1.18 -5.15 -3.40
N LEU A 42 1.23 -5.34 -2.09
CA LEU A 42 1.60 -6.60 -1.44
C LEU A 42 0.65 -7.73 -1.87
N ALA A 43 -0.65 -7.50 -1.84
CA ALA A 43 -1.65 -8.48 -2.27
C ALA A 43 -1.50 -8.85 -3.75
N LEU A 44 -1.26 -7.87 -4.62
CA LEU A 44 -1.01 -8.11 -6.05
C LEU A 44 0.26 -8.95 -6.28
N LEU A 45 1.36 -8.66 -5.57
CA LEU A 45 2.58 -9.46 -5.66
C LEU A 45 2.36 -10.89 -5.20
N ILE A 46 1.62 -11.12 -4.12
CA ILE A 46 1.28 -12.46 -3.64
C ILE A 46 0.43 -13.20 -4.67
N VAL A 47 -0.58 -12.54 -5.25
CA VAL A 47 -1.43 -13.13 -6.31
C VAL A 47 -0.59 -13.54 -7.52
N VAL A 48 0.36 -12.70 -7.93
CA VAL A 48 1.30 -13.00 -9.02
C VAL A 48 2.24 -14.14 -8.64
N GLY A 49 2.80 -14.14 -7.43
CA GLY A 49 3.65 -15.22 -6.93
C GLY A 49 2.94 -16.57 -6.90
N ILE A 50 1.66 -16.60 -6.50
CA ILE A 50 0.82 -17.80 -6.55
C ILE A 50 0.56 -18.21 -8.01
N ALA A 51 0.31 -17.25 -8.92
CA ALA A 51 0.04 -17.55 -10.32
C ALA A 51 1.25 -18.13 -11.06
N LEU A 52 2.45 -17.63 -10.73
CA LEU A 52 3.72 -18.04 -11.36
C LEU A 52 4.40 -19.21 -10.62
N GLY A 53 4.03 -19.47 -9.37
CA GLY A 53 4.66 -20.50 -8.54
C GLY A 53 6.06 -20.14 -8.05
N ASP A 54 6.36 -18.83 -7.96
CA ASP A 54 7.70 -18.32 -7.62
C ASP A 54 7.69 -17.53 -6.30
N ALA A 55 8.56 -17.96 -5.38
CA ALA A 55 8.69 -17.38 -4.04
C ALA A 55 9.34 -15.99 -4.04
N VAL A 56 10.05 -15.59 -5.09
CA VAL A 56 10.70 -14.26 -5.18
C VAL A 56 9.68 -13.13 -5.01
N TYR A 57 8.45 -13.32 -5.50
CA TYR A 57 7.38 -12.33 -5.34
C TYR A 57 6.91 -12.19 -3.89
N PHE A 58 6.98 -13.26 -3.09
CA PHE A 58 6.69 -13.21 -1.66
C PHE A 58 7.79 -12.46 -0.90
N GLU A 59 9.05 -12.68 -1.25
CA GLU A 59 10.17 -11.93 -0.66
C GLU A 59 10.05 -10.43 -0.98
N ALA A 60 9.76 -10.08 -2.24
CA ALA A 60 9.52 -8.70 -2.65
C ALA A 60 8.34 -8.07 -1.89
N ALA A 61 7.25 -8.81 -1.71
CA ALA A 61 6.10 -8.35 -0.92
C ALA A 61 6.51 -8.07 0.53
N LEU A 62 7.31 -8.94 1.16
CA LEU A 62 7.76 -8.77 2.54
C LEU A 62 8.67 -7.54 2.70
N LEU A 63 9.55 -7.28 1.72
CA LEU A 63 10.34 -6.04 1.70
C LEU A 63 9.45 -4.80 1.62
N ILE A 64 8.47 -4.79 0.71
CA ILE A 64 7.53 -3.67 0.58
C ILE A 64 6.74 -3.47 1.87
N ALA A 65 6.33 -4.55 2.56
CA ALA A 65 5.62 -4.44 3.83
C ALA A 65 6.44 -3.69 4.89
N VAL A 66 7.71 -4.05 5.04
CA VAL A 66 8.62 -3.40 6.00
C VAL A 66 8.85 -1.94 5.63
N PHE A 67 9.17 -1.64 4.37
CA PHE A 67 9.39 -0.26 3.93
C PHE A 67 8.13 0.59 4.01
N GLY A 68 6.97 0.04 3.65
CA GLY A 68 5.68 0.71 3.73
C GLY A 68 5.33 1.09 5.17
N PHE A 69 5.48 0.16 6.10
CA PHE A 69 5.26 0.42 7.53
C PHE A 69 6.21 1.46 8.10
N VAL A 70 7.51 1.38 7.79
CA VAL A 70 8.48 2.40 8.22
C VAL A 70 8.14 3.78 7.67
N GLY A 71 7.74 3.84 6.40
CA GLY A 71 7.31 5.08 5.74
C GLY A 71 6.10 5.73 6.41
N THR A 72 5.12 4.92 6.82
CA THR A 72 3.89 5.44 7.46
C THR A 72 4.13 5.86 8.90
N VAL A 73 4.98 5.15 9.65
CA VAL A 73 5.43 5.59 10.98
C VAL A 73 6.22 6.90 10.89
N ALA A 74 7.12 7.04 9.92
CA ALA A 74 7.88 8.27 9.70
C ALA A 74 6.96 9.44 9.34
N ALA A 75 5.98 9.21 8.45
CA ALA A 75 4.99 10.21 8.08
C ALA A 75 4.12 10.62 9.28
N ALA A 76 3.65 9.67 10.10
CA ALA A 76 2.87 9.95 11.30
C ALA A 76 3.66 10.83 12.30
N ARG A 77 4.94 10.52 12.51
CA ARG A 77 5.83 11.32 13.37
C ARG A 77 6.09 12.71 12.80
N TYR A 78 6.15 12.85 11.48
CA TYR A 78 6.28 14.15 10.83
C TYR A 78 5.02 15.01 11.03
N VAL A 79 3.82 14.42 10.86
CA VAL A 79 2.55 15.12 11.11
C VAL A 79 2.46 15.61 12.55
N ASP A 80 2.77 14.73 13.51
CA ASP A 80 2.74 15.04 14.94
C ASP A 80 3.71 16.17 15.32
N ARG A 81 4.92 16.19 14.73
CA ARG A 81 5.87 17.29 14.94
C ARG A 81 5.44 18.61 14.29
N GLY A 82 4.70 18.54 13.18
CA GLY A 82 4.15 19.72 12.51
C GLY A 82 3.01 20.38 13.29
N SER A 83 2.27 19.64 14.13
CA SER A 83 1.20 20.18 14.99
C SER A 83 1.68 20.69 16.35
N ILE A 84 2.97 20.54 16.69
CA ILE A 84 3.57 21.07 17.94
C ILE A 84 4.18 22.48 17.70
N VAL A 85 4.22 22.95 16.45
CA VAL A 85 4.51 24.36 16.15
C VAL A 85 3.22 25.17 16.27
N GLU A 86 2.71 25.24 17.49
CA GLU A 86 1.74 26.25 17.95
C GLU A 86 2.17 26.74 19.34
#